data_AF-J4C4A0-F1
#
_entry.id   AF-J4C4A0-F1
#
_cell.length_a   1.000
_cell.length_b   1.000
_cell.length_c   1.000
_cell.angle_alpha   90.00
_cell.angle_beta   90.00
_cell.angle_gamma   90.00
#
_symmetry.space_group_name_H-M   'P 1'
#
loop_
_entity.id
_entity.type
_entity.pdbx_description
1 polymer ?
#
loop_
_entity_poly.entity_id
_entity_poly.type
_entity_poly.pdbx_seq_one_letter_code
_entity_poly.pdbx_strand_id
1 'polypeptide(L)'
;MEESNSHDNSKVYVYPLTTNITEDHVKEIFGHFGKVVNVEFHSYEKENSKRYGIVDFETNDDARNSVAHMNEGEIDGLKIKVGFKSP
;
A
#
# COMPACT_ATOMS: atom_id res chain seq x y z
N MET A 1 3.54 -14.24 23.94
CA MET A 1 2.41 -13.49 23.38
C MET A 1 2.20 -14.07 21.99
N GLU A 2 1.39 -15.13 21.97
CA GLU A 2 0.79 -15.76 20.78
C GLU A 2 0.14 -14.72 19.87
N GLU A 3 -0.04 -14.85 18.56
CA GLU A 3 0.29 -15.78 17.47
C GLU A 3 -0.10 -14.97 16.22
N SER A 4 0.59 -15.01 15.08
CA SER A 4 0.19 -15.88 13.97
C SER A 4 1.21 -15.75 12.86
N ASN A 5 1.74 -16.88 12.41
CA ASN A 5 2.43 -17.01 11.14
C ASN A 5 1.42 -16.79 10.01
N SER A 6 1.47 -15.67 9.29
CA SER A 6 0.78 -15.56 8.00
C SER A 6 1.77 -15.12 6.93
N HIS A 7 1.93 -15.97 5.93
CA HIS A 7 2.67 -15.70 4.71
C HIS A 7 1.91 -14.67 3.85
N ASP A 8 1.63 -13.47 4.36
CA ASP A 8 1.09 -12.32 3.59
C ASP A 8 2.25 -11.46 3.06
N ASN A 9 3.23 -12.15 2.54
CA ASN A 9 4.45 -11.60 1.97
C ASN A 9 4.13 -10.78 0.68
N SER A 10 2.93 -10.92 0.12
CA SER A 10 2.43 -10.17 -1.03
C SER A 10 1.65 -8.89 -0.70
N LYS A 11 1.41 -8.59 0.59
CA LYS A 11 0.67 -7.38 0.99
C LYS A 11 1.61 -6.25 1.37
N VAL A 12 1.29 -5.04 0.93
CA VAL A 12 2.01 -3.81 1.30
C VAL A 12 1.05 -2.74 1.78
N TYR A 13 1.53 -1.91 2.70
CA TYR A 13 0.81 -0.78 3.27
C TYR A 13 1.38 0.50 2.71
N VAL A 14 0.51 1.38 2.23
CA VAL A 14 0.85 2.64 1.55
C VAL A 14 0.26 3.80 2.35
N TYR A 15 1.10 4.68 2.87
CA TYR A 15 0.65 5.80 3.71
C TYR A 15 1.68 6.94 3.79
N PRO A 16 1.25 8.18 4.05
CA PRO A 16 -0.14 8.64 4.01
C PRO A 16 -0.64 8.79 2.56
N LEU A 17 -1.94 8.59 2.34
CA LEU A 17 -2.62 8.88 1.08
C LEU A 17 -3.69 9.94 1.30
N THR A 18 -3.95 10.76 0.29
CA THR A 18 -5.11 11.66 0.26
C THR A 18 -6.39 10.87 -0.01
N THR A 19 -7.54 11.45 0.34
CA THR A 19 -8.85 10.87 0.03
C THR A 19 -9.22 10.95 -1.45
N ASN A 20 -8.47 11.70 -2.26
CA ASN A 20 -8.66 11.82 -3.72
C ASN A 20 -8.13 10.61 -4.48
N ILE A 21 -7.21 9.85 -3.89
CA ILE A 21 -6.73 8.61 -4.49
C ILE A 21 -7.89 7.63 -4.62
N THR A 22 -7.88 6.80 -5.66
CA THR A 22 -8.89 5.76 -5.87
C THR A 22 -8.19 4.41 -6.01
N GLU A 23 -8.97 3.35 -6.00
CA GLU A 23 -8.46 2.01 -6.27
C GLU A 23 -7.83 1.93 -7.66
N ASP A 24 -8.42 2.56 -8.66
CA ASP A 24 -7.88 2.60 -10.03
C ASP A 24 -6.52 3.31 -10.08
N HIS A 25 -6.34 4.44 -9.38
CA HIS A 25 -5.04 5.10 -9.29
C HIS A 25 -3.99 4.19 -8.66
N VAL A 26 -4.34 3.48 -7.58
CA VAL A 26 -3.41 2.54 -6.93
C VAL A 26 -3.08 1.37 -7.85
N LYS A 27 -4.06 0.79 -8.53
CA LYS A 27 -3.84 -0.29 -9.49
C LYS A 27 -2.97 0.14 -10.66
N GLU A 28 -3.16 1.35 -11.17
CA GLU A 28 -2.32 1.90 -12.25
C GLU A 28 -0.87 2.05 -11.78
N ILE A 29 -0.65 2.73 -10.65
CA ILE A 29 0.69 2.98 -10.11
C ILE A 29 1.39 1.67 -9.69
N PHE A 30 0.73 0.86 -8.87
CA PHE A 30 1.34 -0.35 -8.31
C PHE A 30 1.35 -1.52 -9.30
N GLY A 31 0.52 -1.48 -10.35
CA GLY A 31 0.50 -2.42 -11.45
C GLY A 31 1.82 -2.48 -12.24
N HIS A 32 2.62 -1.41 -12.19
CA HIS A 32 3.97 -1.40 -12.79
C HIS A 32 4.96 -2.34 -12.09
N PHE A 33 4.72 -2.70 -10.83
CA PHE A 33 5.60 -3.57 -10.05
C PHE A 33 5.15 -5.03 -10.03
N GLY A 34 3.89 -5.28 -10.41
CA GLY A 34 3.32 -6.62 -10.51
C GLY A 34 1.79 -6.59 -10.49
N LYS A 35 1.17 -7.78 -10.53
CA LYS A 35 -0.29 -7.87 -10.62
C LYS A 35 -0.93 -7.59 -9.26
N VAL A 36 -1.70 -6.50 -9.19
CA VAL A 36 -2.50 -6.15 -8.01
C VAL A 36 -3.80 -6.96 -8.01
N VAL A 37 -4.01 -7.74 -6.95
CA VAL A 37 -5.19 -8.58 -6.74
C VAL A 37 -6.30 -7.81 -6.02
N ASN A 38 -5.93 -7.01 -5.02
CA ASN A 38 -6.89 -6.25 -4.22
C ASN A 38 -6.30 -4.93 -3.71
N VAL A 39 -7.15 -3.93 -3.50
CA VAL A 39 -6.80 -2.66 -2.85
C VAL A 39 -7.85 -2.35 -1.80
N GLU A 40 -7.43 -1.97 -0.60
CA GLU A 40 -8.32 -1.60 0.50
C GLU A 40 -7.87 -0.26 1.10
N PHE A 41 -8.82 0.63 1.45
CA PHE A 41 -8.51 1.93 2.05
C PHE A 41 -9.10 2.07 3.45
N HIS A 42 -8.28 2.59 4.36
CA HIS A 42 -8.62 2.77 5.76
C HIS A 42 -8.31 4.21 6.19
N SER A 43 -9.31 4.93 6.68
CA SER A 43 -9.14 6.31 7.16
C SER A 43 -8.55 6.35 8.57
N TYR A 44 -7.80 7.40 8.88
CA TYR A 44 -7.35 7.65 10.25
C TYR A 44 -8.48 8.28 11.07
N GLU A 45 -8.75 7.78 12.29
CA GLU A 45 -9.83 8.27 13.16
C GLU A 45 -9.75 9.78 13.46
N LYS A 46 -8.54 10.34 13.47
CA LYS A 46 -8.28 11.76 13.83
C LYS A 46 -8.04 12.67 12.62
N GLU A 47 -7.84 12.12 11.44
CA GLU A 47 -7.45 12.90 10.25
C GLU A 47 -8.26 12.44 9.03
N ASN A 48 -9.46 12.99 8.88
CA ASN A 48 -10.40 12.62 7.81
C ASN A 48 -9.90 12.93 6.39
N SER A 49 -8.86 13.75 6.25
CA SER A 49 -8.26 14.09 4.95
C SER A 49 -7.15 13.12 4.53
N LYS A 50 -6.74 12.20 5.41
CA LYS A 50 -5.72 11.21 5.11
C LYS A 50 -6.20 9.79 5.43
N ARG A 51 -5.63 8.85 4.73
CA ARG A 51 -5.90 7.42 4.88
C ARG A 51 -4.65 6.61 4.57
N TYR A 52 -4.70 5.32 4.81
CA TYR A 52 -3.72 4.38 4.29
C TYR A 52 -4.41 3.38 3.36
N GLY A 53 -3.63 2.85 2.42
CA GLY A 53 -4.03 1.79 1.50
C GLY A 53 -3.31 0.50 1.82
N ILE A 54 -4.00 -0.63 1.65
CA ILE A 54 -3.40 -1.96 1.62
C ILE A 54 -3.48 -2.44 0.19
N VAL A 55 -2.34 -2.82 -0.39
CA VAL A 55 -2.24 -3.35 -1.74
C VAL A 55 -1.82 -4.80 -1.65
N ASP A 56 -2.64 -5.68 -2.20
CA ASP A 56 -2.36 -7.11 -2.25
C ASP A 56 -1.88 -7.49 -3.65
N PHE A 57 -0.69 -8.05 -3.74
CA PHE A 57 -0.11 -8.52 -4.99
C PHE A 57 -0.35 -10.01 -5.20
N GLU A 58 -0.22 -10.48 -6.44
CA GLU A 58 -0.27 -11.91 -6.76
C GLU A 58 0.96 -12.64 -6.21
N THR A 59 2.12 -11.98 -6.16
CA THR A 59 3.36 -12.58 -5.65
C THR A 59 4.07 -11.71 -4.62
N ASN A 60 4.91 -12.35 -3.82
CA ASN A 60 5.74 -11.69 -2.82
C ASN A 60 6.86 -10.85 -3.45
N ASP A 61 7.38 -11.25 -4.61
CA ASP A 61 8.43 -10.50 -5.30
C ASP A 61 7.89 -9.19 -5.89
N ASP A 62 6.65 -9.19 -6.41
CA ASP A 62 5.96 -7.96 -6.82
C ASP A 62 5.82 -6.98 -5.65
N ALA A 63 5.41 -7.49 -4.49
CA ALA A 63 5.30 -6.70 -3.26
C ALA A 63 6.67 -6.12 -2.83
N ARG A 64 7.74 -6.92 -2.83
CA ARG A 64 9.11 -6.44 -2.55
C ARG A 64 9.58 -5.40 -3.55
N ASN A 65 9.29 -5.61 -4.82
CA ASN A 65 9.64 -4.69 -5.89
C ASN A 65 8.96 -3.33 -5.67
N SER A 66 7.66 -3.33 -5.33
CA SER A 66 6.93 -2.11 -5.03
C SER A 66 7.50 -1.36 -3.83
N VAL A 67 7.85 -2.06 -2.74
CA VAL A 67 8.47 -1.45 -1.55
C VAL A 67 9.82 -0.82 -1.90
N ALA A 68 10.66 -1.51 -2.68
CA ALA A 68 11.99 -1.04 -3.04
C ALA A 68 11.97 0.25 -3.87
N HIS A 69 10.92 0.47 -4.67
CA HIS A 69 10.84 1.60 -5.60
C HIS A 69 9.91 2.72 -5.14
N MET A 70 8.85 2.42 -4.40
CA MET A 70 7.82 3.39 -4.01
C MET A 70 7.94 3.87 -2.57
N ASN A 71 8.70 3.18 -1.71
CA ASN A 71 8.94 3.69 -0.37
C ASN A 71 9.69 5.03 -0.43
N GLU A 72 9.17 6.05 0.26
CA GLU A 72 9.64 7.44 0.16
C GLU A 72 9.39 8.14 -1.19
N GLY A 73 8.61 7.51 -2.07
CA GLY A 73 8.13 8.13 -3.31
C GLY A 73 7.02 9.16 -3.06
N GLU A 74 6.40 9.64 -4.14
CA GLU A 74 5.37 10.67 -4.09
C GLU A 74 4.13 10.24 -4.89
N ILE A 75 2.94 10.45 -4.30
CA ILE A 75 1.64 10.26 -4.96
C ILE A 75 0.79 11.48 -4.64
N ASP A 76 0.19 12.12 -5.65
CA ASP A 76 -0.67 13.31 -5.46
C ASP A 76 0.04 14.47 -4.72
N GLY A 77 1.33 14.69 -5.00
CA GLY A 77 2.13 15.71 -4.32
C GLY A 77 2.50 15.38 -2.87
N LEU A 78 2.16 14.18 -2.38
CA LEU A 78 2.38 13.74 -1.02
C LEU A 78 3.44 12.64 -0.96
N LYS A 79 4.49 12.86 -0.16
CA LYS A 79 5.50 11.83 0.11
C LYS A 79 4.87 10.67 0.88
N ILE A 80 5.02 9.46 0.35
CA ILE A 80 4.46 8.23 0.90
C ILE A 80 5.54 7.32 1.50
N LYS A 81 5.11 6.37 2.30
CA LYS A 81 5.86 5.20 2.77
C LYS A 81 5.15 3.96 2.27
N VAL A 82 5.95 2.97 1.89
CA VAL A 82 5.47 1.65 1.47
C VAL A 82 6.21 0.60 2.29
N GLY A 83 5.49 -0.33 2.90
CA GLY A 83 6.12 -1.37 3.72
C GLY A 83 5.22 -2.56 4.01
N PHE A 84 5.80 -3.61 4.57
CA PHE A 84 5.11 -4.87 4.91
C PHE A 84 4.38 -4.84 6.25
N LYS A 85 4.33 -3.68 6.92
CA LYS A 85 3.69 -3.51 8.22
C LYS A 85 2.78 -2.31 8.18
N SER A 86 1.66 -2.41 8.87
CA SER A 86 0.74 -1.29 9.05
C SER A 86 1.44 -0.12 9.76
N PRO A 87 1.05 1.13 9.43
CA PRO A 87 1.48 2.32 10.16
C PRO A 87 1.08 2.33 11.63
#